data_AF-A0A7X6S2B1-F1
#
_entry.id   AF-A0A7X6S2B1-F1
#
_cell.length_a   1.000
_cell.length_b   1.000
_cell.length_c   1.000
_cell.angle_alpha   90.00
_cell.angle_beta   90.00
_cell.angle_gamma   90.00
#
_symmetry.space_group_name_H-M   'P 1'
#
loop_
_entity.id
_entity.type
_entity.pdbx_description
1 polymer ?
#
loop_
_entity_poly.entity_id
_entity_poly.type
_entity_poly.pdbx_seq_one_letter_code
_entity_poly.pdbx_strand_id
1 'polypeptide(L)'
;MIRQQRIKLNRSNQKWLKVAVTSFAVLASITTVDIRIENETLVRVQIPTVDASKIKSNKRSLQRQVDCAHNFREAAYTTTSYQELTHELTIAEGILAMDNVSQKTINNAVKKLRKAIVNLVDKKDDPTFLEEQLTTVVANPTTVAQMRHNIYIGNLVFRSDGATASQRQLAYQLIYQNSVARLNLHITQTTM
;
A
#
# COMPACT_ATOMS: atom_id res chain seq x y z
N MET A 1 7.25 -21.81 -51.43
CA MET A 1 7.48 -23.27 -51.51
C MET A 1 7.58 -23.84 -50.11
N ILE A 2 6.57 -24.56 -49.62
CA ILE A 2 6.63 -25.31 -48.36
C ILE A 2 6.32 -26.76 -48.72
N ARG A 3 7.31 -27.63 -48.54
CA ARG A 3 7.19 -29.08 -48.77
C ARG A 3 6.19 -29.64 -47.76
N GLN A 4 5.02 -30.09 -48.21
CA GLN A 4 4.10 -30.83 -47.37
C GLN A 4 4.58 -32.28 -47.23
N GLN A 5 5.07 -32.66 -46.05
CA GLN A 5 5.27 -34.06 -45.69
C GLN A 5 3.90 -34.72 -45.49
N ARG A 6 3.54 -35.65 -46.38
CA ARG A 6 2.33 -36.49 -46.26
C ARG A 6 2.52 -37.51 -45.14
N ILE A 7 2.04 -37.20 -43.94
CA ILE A 7 1.98 -38.14 -42.82
C ILE A 7 0.62 -38.85 -42.86
N LYS A 8 0.61 -40.19 -43.00
CA LYS A 8 -0.64 -40.99 -42.91
C LYS A 8 -1.15 -40.96 -41.46
N LEU A 9 -2.29 -40.34 -41.22
CA LEU A 9 -2.87 -40.16 -39.89
C LEU A 9 -3.94 -41.24 -39.58
N ASN A 10 -3.72 -42.04 -38.54
CA ASN A 10 -4.69 -43.01 -37.99
C ASN A 10 -5.66 -42.32 -37.00
N ARG A 11 -6.84 -42.91 -36.71
CA ARG A 11 -7.86 -42.41 -35.76
C ARG A 11 -7.30 -42.00 -34.39
N SER A 12 -6.24 -42.66 -33.91
CA SER A 12 -5.56 -42.29 -32.65
C SER A 12 -4.89 -40.91 -32.73
N ASN A 13 -4.40 -40.52 -33.91
CA ASN A 13 -3.71 -39.26 -34.16
C ASN A 13 -4.70 -38.08 -34.28
N GLN A 14 -5.98 -38.34 -34.58
CA GLN A 14 -7.01 -37.30 -34.61
C GLN A 14 -7.38 -36.77 -33.21
N LYS A 15 -7.30 -37.62 -32.18
CA LYS A 15 -7.55 -37.19 -30.80
C LYS A 15 -6.44 -36.25 -30.30
N TRP A 16 -5.19 -36.57 -30.61
CA TRP A 16 -4.02 -35.73 -30.26
C TRP A 16 -3.95 -34.43 -31.07
N LEU A 17 -4.39 -34.43 -32.34
CA LEU A 17 -4.50 -33.19 -33.12
C LEU A 17 -5.50 -32.20 -32.53
N LYS A 18 -6.67 -32.67 -32.04
CA LYS A 18 -7.66 -31.80 -31.40
C LYS A 18 -7.08 -31.10 -30.17
N VAL A 19 -6.35 -31.83 -29.34
CA VAL A 19 -5.70 -31.29 -28.12
C VAL A 19 -4.56 -30.33 -28.45
N ALA A 20 -3.71 -30.66 -29.43
CA ALA A 20 -2.59 -29.80 -29.85
C ALA A 20 -3.07 -28.49 -30.50
N VAL A 21 -4.12 -28.54 -31.33
CA VAL A 21 -4.72 -27.36 -31.96
C VAL A 21 -5.42 -26.46 -30.92
N THR A 22 -6.08 -27.05 -29.92
CA THR A 22 -6.65 -26.26 -28.80
C THR A 22 -5.58 -25.55 -27.97
N SER A 23 -4.40 -26.14 -27.80
CA SER A 23 -3.30 -25.50 -27.05
C SER A 23 -2.61 -24.35 -27.83
N PHE A 24 -2.57 -24.41 -29.17
CA PHE A 24 -1.92 -23.38 -30.00
C PHE A 24 -2.83 -22.17 -30.29
N ALA A 25 -4.15 -22.36 -30.36
CA ALA A 25 -5.10 -21.30 -30.71
C ALA A 25 -5.33 -20.25 -29.62
N VAL A 26 -5.07 -20.58 -28.35
CA VAL A 26 -5.21 -19.65 -27.19
C VAL A 26 -4.26 -18.45 -27.30
N LEU A 27 -3.15 -18.55 -28.05
CA LEU A 27 -2.16 -17.48 -28.23
C LEU A 27 -2.45 -16.53 -29.40
N ALA A 28 -3.34 -16.88 -30.34
CA ALA A 28 -3.46 -16.17 -31.62
C ALA A 28 -4.75 -15.35 -31.82
N SER A 29 -5.70 -15.37 -30.87
CA SER A 29 -7.01 -14.69 -30.99
C SER A 29 -7.78 -15.04 -32.27
N ILE A 30 -7.72 -16.29 -32.72
CA ILE A 30 -8.50 -16.80 -33.87
C ILE A 30 -9.77 -17.46 -33.34
N THR A 31 -10.95 -17.02 -33.80
CA THR A 31 -12.27 -17.48 -33.32
C THR A 31 -12.75 -18.78 -33.95
N THR A 32 -12.17 -19.18 -35.09
CA THR A 32 -12.54 -20.40 -35.83
C THR A 32 -11.33 -20.97 -36.54
N VAL A 33 -11.15 -22.29 -36.47
CA VAL A 33 -10.10 -23.00 -37.23
C VAL A 33 -10.77 -24.02 -38.14
N ASP A 34 -10.54 -23.90 -39.45
CA ASP A 34 -11.02 -24.84 -40.44
C ASP A 34 -9.96 -25.93 -40.68
N ILE A 35 -10.30 -27.17 -40.30
CA ILE A 35 -9.41 -28.32 -40.49
C ILE A 35 -9.95 -29.14 -41.67
N ARG A 36 -9.16 -29.24 -42.73
CA ARG A 36 -9.48 -30.07 -43.91
C ARG A 36 -8.88 -31.46 -43.74
N ILE A 37 -9.75 -32.47 -43.70
CA ILE A 37 -9.37 -33.89 -43.66
C ILE A 37 -9.65 -34.46 -45.05
N GLU A 38 -8.69 -35.18 -45.64
CA GLU A 38 -8.76 -35.74 -47.01
C GLU A 38 -9.86 -36.80 -47.16
N ASN A 39 -11.10 -36.34 -47.31
CA ASN A 39 -12.21 -36.83 -48.13
C ASN A 39 -13.55 -36.34 -47.54
N GLU A 40 -13.83 -35.07 -47.87
CA GLU A 40 -15.17 -34.48 -48.03
C GLU A 40 -15.94 -33.94 -46.83
N THR A 41 -15.33 -33.77 -45.66
CA THR A 41 -16.00 -32.96 -44.61
C THR A 41 -15.10 -31.91 -44.01
N LEU A 42 -15.45 -30.64 -44.26
CA LEU A 42 -15.02 -29.50 -43.46
C LEU A 42 -15.65 -29.62 -42.07
N VAL A 43 -14.84 -29.85 -41.05
CA VAL A 43 -15.33 -29.81 -39.67
C VAL A 43 -15.02 -28.42 -39.12
N ARG A 44 -16.05 -27.57 -39.04
CA ARG A 44 -15.96 -26.28 -38.39
C ARG A 44 -15.97 -26.49 -36.88
N VAL A 45 -14.82 -26.30 -36.22
CA VAL A 45 -14.76 -26.34 -34.76
C VAL A 45 -14.95 -24.92 -34.24
N GLN A 46 -16.11 -24.66 -33.63
CA GLN A 46 -16.28 -23.47 -32.79
C GLN A 46 -15.46 -23.66 -31.52
N ILE A 47 -14.38 -22.90 -31.42
CA ILE A 47 -13.64 -22.75 -30.17
C ILE A 47 -14.51 -21.85 -29.29
N PRO A 48 -14.85 -22.23 -28.05
CA PRO A 48 -15.53 -21.31 -27.16
C PRO A 48 -14.65 -20.07 -27.01
N THR A 49 -15.13 -18.95 -27.54
CA THR A 49 -14.53 -17.65 -27.24
C THR A 49 -14.65 -17.49 -25.72
N VAL A 50 -13.53 -17.60 -25.01
CA VAL A 50 -13.46 -17.01 -23.68
C VAL A 50 -13.52 -15.52 -23.95
N ASP A 51 -14.72 -14.99 -23.92
CA ASP A 51 -14.97 -13.57 -24.07
C ASP A 51 -14.16 -12.88 -22.97
N ALA A 52 -13.00 -12.32 -23.35
CA ALA A 52 -12.15 -11.60 -22.42
C ALA A 52 -12.89 -10.41 -21.80
N SER A 53 -14.00 -9.95 -22.41
CA SER A 53 -14.89 -8.93 -21.86
C SER A 53 -15.74 -9.43 -20.66
N LYS A 54 -15.83 -10.75 -20.43
CA LYS A 54 -16.70 -11.35 -19.41
C LYS A 54 -15.98 -11.77 -18.13
N ILE A 55 -14.68 -11.50 -17.97
CA ILE A 55 -14.05 -11.48 -16.64
C ILE A 55 -14.05 -10.02 -16.18
N LYS A 56 -15.22 -9.49 -15.82
CA LYS A 56 -15.32 -8.21 -15.12
C LYS A 56 -14.58 -8.37 -13.79
N SER A 57 -13.38 -7.81 -13.72
CA SER A 57 -12.51 -7.96 -12.56
C SER A 57 -13.10 -7.20 -11.36
N ASN A 58 -13.11 -7.84 -10.19
CA ASN A 58 -13.79 -7.30 -9.02
C ASN A 58 -12.89 -6.27 -8.32
N LYS A 59 -13.25 -5.00 -8.49
CA LYS A 59 -12.53 -3.86 -7.92
C LYS A 59 -13.03 -3.41 -6.55
N ARG A 60 -14.07 -4.04 -5.99
CA ARG A 60 -14.70 -3.61 -4.73
C ARG A 60 -13.72 -3.56 -3.55
N SER A 61 -12.81 -4.54 -3.49
CA SER A 61 -11.78 -4.58 -2.44
C SER A 61 -10.81 -3.40 -2.56
N LEU A 62 -10.40 -3.07 -3.78
CA LEU A 62 -9.50 -1.95 -4.05
C LEU A 62 -10.17 -0.62 -3.72
N GLN A 63 -11.43 -0.42 -4.12
CA GLN A 63 -12.20 0.79 -3.80
C GLN A 63 -12.27 1.02 -2.28
N ARG A 64 -12.59 -0.02 -1.50
CA ARG A 64 -12.62 0.09 -0.03
C ARG A 64 -11.29 0.51 0.58
N GLN A 65 -10.17 0.05 0.01
CA GLN A 65 -8.84 0.44 0.50
C GLN A 65 -8.51 1.89 0.12
N VAL A 66 -8.91 2.35 -1.06
CA VAL A 66 -8.78 3.76 -1.49
C VAL A 66 -9.62 4.66 -0.58
N ASP A 67 -10.87 4.31 -0.32
CA ASP A 67 -11.74 5.06 0.59
C ASP A 67 -11.15 5.13 2.01
N CYS A 68 -10.56 4.03 2.49
CA CYS A 68 -9.85 3.98 3.76
C CYS A 68 -8.63 4.92 3.75
N ALA A 69 -7.81 4.85 2.71
CA ALA A 69 -6.59 5.63 2.55
C ALA A 69 -6.86 7.15 2.58
N HIS A 70 -7.98 7.60 2.01
CA HIS A 70 -8.38 9.02 2.03
C HIS A 70 -8.73 9.57 3.42
N ASN A 71 -8.92 8.73 4.43
CA ASN A 71 -9.16 9.19 5.79
C ASN A 71 -7.88 9.62 6.51
N PHE A 72 -6.70 9.19 6.03
CA PHE A 72 -5.43 9.57 6.61
C PHE A 72 -5.01 10.98 6.19
N ARG A 73 -4.46 11.74 7.15
CA ARG A 73 -4.08 13.15 6.97
C ARG A 73 -2.58 13.29 7.11
N GLU A 74 -1.94 13.95 6.16
CA GLU A 74 -0.48 14.15 6.10
C GLU A 74 0.10 14.66 7.42
N ALA A 75 -0.54 15.64 8.05
CA ALA A 75 -0.07 16.27 9.27
C ALA A 75 0.11 15.32 10.47
N ALA A 76 -0.56 14.16 10.47
CA ALA A 76 -0.49 13.18 11.55
C ALA A 76 0.69 12.20 11.43
N TYR A 77 1.28 12.07 10.23
CA TYR A 77 2.25 11.04 9.91
C TYR A 77 3.61 11.63 9.52
N THR A 78 4.64 10.79 9.51
CA THR A 78 5.95 11.18 8.96
C THR A 78 5.84 11.42 7.46
N THR A 79 6.60 12.38 6.95
CA THR A 79 6.65 12.71 5.52
C THR A 79 6.93 11.47 4.68
N THR A 80 7.90 10.64 5.10
CA THR A 80 8.29 9.42 4.37
C THR A 80 7.15 8.40 4.31
N SER A 81 6.53 8.05 5.45
CA SER A 81 5.48 7.01 5.46
C SER A 81 4.20 7.48 4.76
N TYR A 82 3.88 8.77 4.86
CA TYR A 82 2.74 9.34 4.13
C TYR A 82 2.99 9.42 2.62
N GLN A 83 4.21 9.73 2.20
CA GLN A 83 4.60 9.68 0.78
C GLN A 83 4.43 8.27 0.20
N GLU A 84 4.83 7.21 0.92
CA GLU A 84 4.58 5.83 0.49
C GLU A 84 3.09 5.52 0.33
N LEU A 85 2.23 5.98 1.26
CA LEU A 85 0.78 5.86 1.14
C LEU A 85 0.26 6.58 -0.11
N THR A 86 0.63 7.83 -0.33
CA THR A 86 0.14 8.64 -1.46
C THR A 86 0.56 8.06 -2.81
N HIS A 87 1.77 7.51 -2.90
CA HIS A 87 2.26 6.83 -4.09
C HIS A 87 1.41 5.59 -4.42
N GLU A 88 1.16 4.71 -3.44
CA GLU A 88 0.35 3.52 -3.66
C GLU A 88 -1.14 3.84 -3.86
N LEU A 89 -1.65 4.91 -3.25
CA LEU A 89 -3.00 5.42 -3.47
C LEU A 89 -3.20 5.87 -4.92
N THR A 90 -2.25 6.64 -5.46
CA THR A 90 -2.27 7.10 -6.86
C THR A 90 -2.29 5.91 -7.84
N ILE A 91 -1.48 4.87 -7.57
CA ILE A 91 -1.48 3.64 -8.37
C ILE A 91 -2.84 2.93 -8.30
N ALA A 92 -3.42 2.82 -7.10
CA ALA A 92 -4.70 2.18 -6.87
C ALA A 92 -5.84 2.90 -7.62
N GLU A 93 -5.88 4.23 -7.57
CA GLU A 93 -6.84 5.06 -8.31
C GLU A 93 -6.69 4.88 -9.83
N GLY A 94 -5.46 4.86 -10.33
CA GLY A 94 -5.18 4.58 -11.74
C GLY A 94 -5.73 3.22 -12.18
N ILE A 95 -5.54 2.18 -11.35
CA ILE A 95 -6.09 0.84 -11.60
C ILE A 95 -7.62 0.83 -11.54
N LEU A 96 -8.24 1.63 -10.67
CA LEU A 96 -9.70 1.76 -10.61
C LEU A 96 -10.28 2.37 -11.89
N ALA A 97 -9.59 3.33 -12.51
CA ALA A 97 -10.00 3.99 -13.74
C ALA A 97 -9.84 3.14 -15.02
N MET A 98 -8.99 2.11 -15.02
CA MET A 98 -8.73 1.28 -16.21
C MET A 98 -9.84 0.24 -16.48
N ASP A 99 -10.41 0.17 -17.68
CA ASP A 99 -11.51 -0.77 -17.98
C ASP A 99 -11.12 -2.25 -17.90
N ASN A 100 -9.93 -2.60 -18.41
CA ASN A 100 -9.48 -3.99 -18.57
C ASN A 100 -8.24 -4.29 -17.72
N VAL A 101 -8.43 -4.57 -16.43
CA VAL A 101 -7.34 -4.93 -15.50
C VAL A 101 -7.48 -6.37 -15.03
N SER A 102 -6.36 -7.12 -15.01
CA SER A 102 -6.35 -8.48 -14.48
C SER A 102 -6.64 -8.52 -12.98
N GLN A 103 -7.32 -9.57 -12.49
CA GLN A 103 -7.55 -9.75 -11.06
C GLN A 103 -6.24 -9.84 -10.25
N LYS A 104 -5.17 -10.37 -10.86
CA LYS A 104 -3.84 -10.41 -10.25
C LYS A 104 -3.30 -9.00 -10.00
N THR A 105 -3.46 -8.09 -10.95
CA THR A 105 -3.07 -6.68 -10.81
C THR A 105 -3.86 -5.99 -9.70
N ILE A 106 -5.19 -6.19 -9.64
CA ILE A 106 -6.04 -5.65 -8.56
C ILE A 106 -5.60 -6.19 -7.20
N ASN A 107 -5.39 -7.49 -7.08
CA ASN A 107 -4.97 -8.11 -5.83
C ASN A 107 -3.59 -7.59 -5.36
N ASN A 108 -2.68 -7.35 -6.31
CA ASN A 108 -1.38 -6.76 -6.02
C ASN A 108 -1.53 -5.31 -5.52
N ALA A 109 -2.37 -4.49 -6.15
CA ALA A 109 -2.63 -3.13 -5.72
C ALA A 109 -3.25 -3.08 -4.31
N VAL A 110 -4.23 -3.95 -4.03
CA VAL A 110 -4.80 -4.10 -2.69
C VAL A 110 -3.72 -4.44 -1.66
N LYS A 111 -2.83 -5.40 -1.98
CA LYS A 111 -1.76 -5.81 -1.08
C LYS A 111 -0.78 -4.68 -0.79
N LYS A 112 -0.39 -3.92 -1.83
CA LYS A 112 0.55 -2.81 -1.69
C LYS A 112 -0.06 -1.63 -0.92
N LEU A 113 -1.26 -1.20 -1.28
CA LEU A 113 -1.96 -0.11 -0.58
C LEU A 113 -2.20 -0.47 0.90
N ARG A 114 -2.64 -1.70 1.19
CA ARG A 114 -2.78 -2.17 2.58
C ARG A 114 -1.44 -2.14 3.34
N LYS A 115 -0.35 -2.54 2.68
CA LYS A 115 0.99 -2.50 3.30
C LYS A 115 1.39 -1.07 3.62
N ALA A 116 1.16 -0.12 2.70
CA ALA A 116 1.45 1.29 2.93
C ALA A 116 0.63 1.87 4.10
N ILE A 117 -0.67 1.53 4.21
CA ILE A 117 -1.52 1.91 5.35
C ILE A 117 -0.97 1.36 6.67
N VAL A 118 -0.58 0.08 6.71
CA VAL A 118 -0.04 -0.54 7.94
C VAL A 118 1.33 0.02 8.33
N ASN A 119 2.10 0.47 7.34
CA ASN A 119 3.45 1.01 7.52
C ASN A 119 3.45 2.53 7.84
N LEU A 120 2.29 3.16 7.95
CA LEU A 120 2.20 4.54 8.40
C LEU A 120 2.84 4.69 9.78
N VAL A 121 3.65 5.74 9.93
CA VAL A 121 4.33 6.05 11.19
C VAL A 121 3.78 7.37 11.68
N ASP A 122 3.10 7.35 12.84
CA ASP A 122 2.62 8.56 13.48
C ASP A 122 3.80 9.49 13.75
N LYS A 123 3.60 10.79 13.51
CA LYS A 123 4.67 11.78 13.67
C LYS A 123 5.24 11.78 15.08
N LYS A 124 4.39 11.58 16.10
CA LYS A 124 4.80 11.47 17.52
C LYS A 124 5.71 10.26 17.80
N ASP A 125 5.68 9.24 16.95
CA ASP A 125 6.46 8.02 17.10
C ASP A 125 7.76 8.07 16.29
N ASP A 126 8.02 9.16 15.57
CA ASP A 126 9.30 9.41 14.91
C ASP A 126 10.31 10.03 15.90
N PRO A 127 11.44 9.35 16.17
CA PRO A 127 12.49 9.89 17.04
C PRO A 127 13.01 11.25 16.57
N THR A 128 13.08 11.48 15.25
CA THR A 128 13.60 12.73 14.68
C THR A 128 12.68 13.90 14.98
N PHE A 129 11.36 13.68 14.86
CA PHE A 129 10.37 14.67 15.25
C PHE A 129 10.45 14.99 16.74
N LEU A 130 10.60 13.98 17.59
CA LEU A 130 10.74 14.20 19.03
C LEU A 130 12.01 14.99 19.36
N GLU A 131 13.10 14.75 18.66
CA GLU A 131 14.35 15.51 18.81
C GLU A 131 14.15 16.99 18.45
N GLU A 132 13.50 17.27 17.32
CA GLU A 132 13.13 18.64 16.94
C GLU A 132 12.27 19.31 18.02
N GLN A 133 11.25 18.62 18.51
CA GLN A 133 10.39 19.13 19.59
C GLN A 133 11.17 19.40 20.88
N LEU A 134 12.12 18.53 21.24
CA LEU A 134 12.97 18.72 22.42
C LEU A 134 13.88 19.93 22.31
N THR A 135 14.20 20.45 21.11
CA THR A 135 14.98 21.69 20.97
C THR A 135 14.22 22.95 21.42
N THR A 136 12.89 22.88 21.48
CA THR A 136 12.03 24.02 21.82
C THR A 136 11.83 24.22 23.33
N VAL A 137 12.33 23.28 24.15
CA VAL A 137 12.14 23.29 25.61
C VAL A 137 13.12 24.25 26.28
N VAL A 138 12.75 24.75 27.47
CA VAL A 138 13.60 25.65 28.27
C VAL A 138 13.98 24.94 29.57
N ALA A 139 15.26 24.67 29.79
CA ALA A 139 15.74 23.88 30.96
C ALA A 139 15.36 24.50 32.31
N ASN A 140 15.31 25.84 32.41
CA ASN A 140 14.94 26.59 33.60
C ASN A 140 13.76 27.52 33.28
N PRO A 141 12.53 26.99 33.18
CA PRO A 141 11.37 27.77 32.75
C PRO A 141 10.98 28.76 33.86
N THR A 142 10.95 30.06 33.53
CA THR A 142 10.58 31.12 34.46
C THR A 142 9.11 31.53 34.33
N THR A 143 8.44 31.05 33.28
CA THR A 143 7.03 31.36 33.01
C THR A 143 6.17 30.10 33.00
N VAL A 144 4.90 30.25 33.38
CA VAL A 144 3.92 29.15 33.31
C VAL A 144 3.75 28.63 31.87
N ALA A 145 3.94 29.49 30.86
CA ALA A 145 3.89 29.09 29.45
C ALA A 145 5.02 28.12 29.10
N GLN A 146 6.27 28.45 29.46
CA GLN A 146 7.41 27.56 29.27
C GLN A 146 7.24 26.25 30.06
N MET A 147 6.68 26.31 31.27
CA MET A 147 6.43 25.09 32.06
C MET A 147 5.41 24.17 31.38
N ARG A 148 4.28 24.73 30.92
CA ARG A 148 3.25 23.99 30.19
C ARG A 148 3.81 23.36 28.92
N HIS A 149 4.60 24.12 28.17
CA HIS A 149 5.26 23.65 26.97
C HIS A 149 6.18 22.46 27.25
N ASN A 150 7.09 22.58 28.22
CA ASN A 150 7.99 21.51 28.58
C ASN A 150 7.25 20.25 29.06
N ILE A 151 6.17 20.39 29.83
CA ILE A 151 5.34 19.25 30.27
C ILE A 151 4.67 18.58 29.06
N TYR A 152 4.17 19.36 28.11
CA TYR A 152 3.58 18.83 26.88
C TYR A 152 4.61 18.00 26.09
N ILE A 153 5.82 18.52 25.87
CA ILE A 153 6.89 17.79 25.16
C ILE A 153 7.32 16.55 25.95
N GLY A 154 7.48 16.64 27.27
CA GLY A 154 7.80 15.47 28.11
C GLY A 154 6.75 14.36 27.98
N ASN A 155 5.46 14.71 28.06
CA ASN A 155 4.37 13.76 27.88
C ASN A 155 4.30 13.16 26.46
N LEU A 156 4.61 13.96 25.44
CA LEU A 156 4.70 13.50 24.07
C LEU A 156 5.76 12.40 23.92
N VAL A 157 6.95 12.60 24.50
CA VAL A 157 8.04 11.61 24.50
C VAL A 157 7.65 10.35 25.26
N PHE A 158 6.98 10.46 26.41
CA PHE A 158 6.58 9.28 27.19
C PHE A 158 5.51 8.42 26.55
N ARG A 159 4.63 9.02 25.74
CA ARG A 159 3.57 8.32 25.01
C ARG A 159 4.01 7.81 23.64
N SER A 160 5.24 8.11 23.24
CA SER A 160 5.79 7.72 21.96
C SER A 160 6.37 6.31 22.04
N ASP A 161 5.94 5.46 21.12
CA ASP A 161 6.45 4.09 21.00
C ASP A 161 7.86 4.07 20.40
N GLY A 162 8.21 5.09 19.61
CA GLY A 162 9.54 5.24 18.99
C GLY A 162 10.57 6.01 19.81
N ALA A 163 10.18 6.64 20.92
CA ALA A 163 11.13 7.43 21.72
C ALA A 163 12.36 6.62 22.18
N THR A 164 13.55 7.21 22.05
CA THR A 164 14.81 6.60 22.50
C THR A 164 14.98 6.68 24.01
N ALA A 165 15.90 5.87 24.57
CA ALA A 165 16.23 5.92 25.99
C ALA A 165 16.76 7.31 26.41
N SER A 166 17.60 7.93 25.59
CA SER A 166 18.13 9.27 25.82
C SER A 166 17.01 10.32 25.82
N GLN A 167 16.07 10.23 24.88
CA GLN A 167 14.91 11.15 24.84
C GLN A 167 14.02 10.98 26.07
N ARG A 168 13.74 9.73 26.50
CA ARG A 168 13.00 9.47 27.73
C ARG A 168 13.72 10.03 28.97
N GLN A 169 15.05 9.89 29.03
CA GLN A 169 15.85 10.45 30.11
C GLN A 169 15.77 11.97 30.16
N LEU A 170 15.88 12.64 29.01
CA LEU A 170 15.72 14.09 28.91
C LEU A 170 14.30 14.52 29.31
N ALA A 171 13.26 13.79 28.89
CA ALA A 171 11.88 14.05 29.30
C ALA A 171 11.70 13.96 30.82
N TYR A 172 12.31 12.96 31.50
CA TYR A 172 12.28 12.88 32.96
C TYR A 172 12.95 14.10 33.61
N GLN A 173 14.13 14.49 33.12
CA GLN A 173 14.85 15.66 33.63
C GLN A 173 14.04 16.94 33.45
N LEU A 174 13.38 17.11 32.30
CA LEU A 174 12.52 18.27 32.03
C LEU A 174 11.34 18.35 32.99
N ILE A 175 10.64 17.24 33.24
CA ILE A 175 9.52 17.23 34.20
C ILE A 175 10.00 17.58 35.61
N TYR A 176 11.15 17.04 36.01
CA TYR A 176 11.75 17.35 37.31
C TYR A 176 12.13 18.83 37.43
N GLN A 177 12.79 19.42 36.43
CA GLN A 177 13.17 20.84 36.48
C GLN A 177 11.93 21.75 36.50
N ASN A 178 10.84 21.37 35.82
CA ASN A 178 9.58 22.09 35.89
C ASN A 178 8.97 22.13 37.30
N SER A 179 9.01 21.02 38.03
CA SER A 179 8.44 20.97 39.38
C SER A 179 9.24 21.86 40.33
N VAL A 180 10.58 21.84 40.21
CA VAL A 180 11.48 22.73 40.96
C VAL A 180 11.21 24.19 40.62
N ALA A 181 11.13 24.53 39.33
CA ALA A 181 10.89 25.90 38.90
C ALA A 181 9.53 26.44 39.38
N ARG A 182 8.50 25.60 39.41
CA ARG A 182 7.19 25.96 39.97
C ARG A 182 7.24 26.21 41.48
N LEU A 183 7.96 25.38 42.23
CA LEU A 183 8.17 25.60 43.67
C LEU A 183 8.88 26.92 43.93
N ASN A 184 9.95 27.21 43.17
CA ASN A 184 10.70 28.45 43.28
C ASN A 184 9.83 29.69 43.00
N LEU A 185 8.97 29.62 41.98
CA LEU A 185 8.07 30.72 41.62
C LEU A 185 6.99 30.97 42.69
N HIS A 186 6.52 29.92 43.38
CA HIS A 186 5.60 30.10 44.51
C HIS A 186 6.29 30.71 45.73
N ILE A 187 7.53 30.30 46.03
CA ILE A 187 8.30 30.85 47.17
C ILE A 187 8.56 32.35 46.99
N THR A 188 8.90 32.81 45.78
CA THR A 188 9.16 34.24 45.52
C THR A 188 7.90 35.10 45.57
N GLN A 189 6.73 34.53 45.28
CA GLN A 189 5.44 35.24 45.37
C GLN A 189 4.92 35.41 46.80
N THR A 190 5.26 34.51 47.72
CA THR A 190 4.84 34.60 49.13
C THR A 190 5.80 35.40 50.01
N THR A 191 6.98 35.75 49.49
CA THR A 191 8.02 36.50 50.22
C THR A 191 8.16 37.96 49.80
N MET A 192 7.39 38.41 48.80
CA MET A 192 7.18 39.82 48.45
C MET A 192 5.83 40.32 48.97
#